data_AF-A0A5K8AFW4-F1
#
_entry.id   AF-A0A5K8AFW4-F1
#
_cell.length_a   1.000
_cell.length_b   1.000
_cell.length_c   1.000
_cell.angle_alpha   90.00
_cell.angle_beta   90.00
_cell.angle_gamma   90.00
#
_symmetry.space_group_name_H-M   'P 1'
#
loop_
_entity.id
_entity.type
_entity.pdbx_description
1 polymer ?
#
loop_
_entity_poly.entity_id
_entity_poly.type
_entity_poly.pdbx_seq_one_letter_code
_entity_poly.pdbx_strand_id
1 'polypeptide(L)' 'MSKKEVERFLIAGGEDKVLRLKYDQIETMPDFVVAAVADGFDFNEEDLKAVLRESGDSFDSYGNPRKRDIWWF' A
#
# COMPACT_ATOMS: atom_id res chain seq x y z
N MET A 1 -8.91 -10.30 -7.22
CA MET A 1 -7.47 -10.06 -7.49
C MET A 1 -7.30 -9.24 -8.77
N SER A 2 -7.29 -7.92 -8.64
CA SER A 2 -7.17 -7.01 -9.79
C SER A 2 -6.20 -5.91 -9.41
N LYS A 3 -5.25 -5.59 -10.30
CA LYS A 3 -4.37 -4.41 -10.16
C LYS A 3 -5.14 -3.14 -9.83
N LYS A 4 -6.38 -3.02 -10.31
CA LYS A 4 -7.28 -1.90 -10.01
C LYS A 4 -7.57 -1.73 -8.51
N GLU A 5 -7.64 -2.83 -7.75
CA GLU A 5 -7.83 -2.76 -6.30
C GLU A 5 -6.57 -2.25 -5.59
N VAL A 6 -5.38 -2.59 -6.09
CA VAL A 6 -4.11 -2.03 -5.62
C VAL A 6 -4.07 -0.52 -5.92
N GLU A 7 -4.33 -0.11 -7.16
CA GLU A 7 -4.34 1.30 -7.55
C GLU A 7 -5.35 2.09 -6.70
N ARG A 8 -6.56 1.56 -6.52
CA ARG A 8 -7.59 2.15 -5.65
C ARG A 8 -7.10 2.28 -4.21
N PHE A 9 -6.38 1.29 -3.70
CA PHE A 9 -5.81 1.31 -2.36
C PHE A 9 -4.67 2.35 -2.24
N LEU A 10 -3.77 2.44 -3.21
CA LEU A 10 -2.67 3.43 -3.21
C LEU A 10 -3.21 4.86 -3.32
N ILE A 11 -4.25 5.09 -4.10
CA ILE A 11 -4.97 6.37 -4.18
C ILE A 11 -5.67 6.67 -2.85
N ALA A 12 -6.36 5.70 -2.25
CA ALA A 12 -7.04 5.89 -0.98
C ALA A 12 -6.07 6.29 0.15
N GLY A 13 -4.85 5.75 0.17
CA GLY A 13 -3.84 6.19 1.13
C GLY A 13 -3.15 7.51 0.77
N GLY A 14 -3.18 7.94 -0.50
CA GLY A 14 -2.80 9.30 -0.88
C GLY A 14 -3.81 10.35 -0.39
N GLU A 15 -5.10 10.04 -0.49
CA GLU A 15 -6.20 10.93 -0.07
C GLU A 15 -6.47 10.89 1.45
N ASP A 16 -6.39 9.72 2.09
CA ASP A 16 -6.67 9.52 3.51
C ASP A 16 -5.37 9.36 4.33
N LYS A 17 -5.04 10.41 5.08
CA LYS A 17 -3.89 10.45 5.98
C LYS A 17 -3.99 9.42 7.12
N VAL A 18 -5.18 9.09 7.61
CA VAL A 18 -5.38 8.11 8.69
C VAL A 18 -5.09 6.72 8.17
N LEU A 19 -5.63 6.40 6.99
CA LEU A 19 -5.33 5.14 6.30
C LEU A 19 -3.82 5.03 6.06
N ARG A 20 -3.19 6.04 5.47
CA ARG A 20 -1.75 6.06 5.26
C ARG A 20 -0.96 5.76 6.53
N LEU A 21 -1.24 6.46 7.62
CA LEU A 21 -0.51 6.27 8.88
C LEU A 21 -0.70 4.87 9.45
N LYS A 22 -1.90 4.27 9.33
CA LYS A 22 -2.15 2.88 9.75
C LYS A 22 -1.23 1.91 8.99
N TYR A 23 -1.18 2.05 7.67
CA TYR A 23 -0.43 1.14 6.79
C TYR A 23 1.08 1.39 6.80
N ASP A 24 1.53 2.63 7.02
CA ASP A 24 2.95 2.97 7.19
C ASP A 24 3.57 2.33 8.44
N GLN A 25 2.77 1.95 9.45
CA GLN A 25 3.26 1.21 10.62
C GLN A 25 3.47 -0.28 10.37
N ILE A 26 2.82 -0.85 9.34
CA ILE A 26 2.93 -2.27 9.03
C ILE A 26 4.29 -2.52 8.39
N GLU A 27 5.10 -3.41 8.97
CA GLU A 27 6.49 -3.61 8.51
C GLU A 27 6.56 -4.56 7.31
N THR A 28 5.81 -5.66 7.35
CA THR A 28 5.90 -6.71 6.34
C THR A 28 4.81 -6.54 5.27
N MET A 29 5.17 -6.87 4.03
CA MET A 29 4.25 -6.83 2.90
C MET A 29 3.12 -7.87 3.00
N PRO A 30 3.33 -9.10 3.55
CA PRO A 30 2.23 -10.01 3.86
C PRO A 30 1.21 -9.41 4.82
N ASP A 31 1.64 -8.81 5.94
CA ASP A 31 0.73 -8.18 6.92
C ASP A 31 -0.01 -7.00 6.31
N PHE A 32 0.65 -6.27 5.40
CA PHE A 32 0.08 -5.13 4.70
C PHE A 32 -1.09 -5.54 3.80
N VAL A 33 -0.88 -6.60 3.02
CA VAL A 33 -1.91 -7.19 2.16
C VAL A 33 -3.05 -7.77 3.00
N VAL A 34 -2.74 -8.48 4.09
CA VAL A 34 -3.77 -9.03 4.99
C VAL A 34 -4.64 -7.93 5.59
N ALA A 35 -4.04 -6.82 6.01
CA ALA A 35 -4.78 -5.66 6.50
C ALA A 35 -5.64 -5.02 5.41
N ALA A 36 -5.11 -4.89 4.19
CA ALA A 36 -5.85 -4.33 3.06
C ALA A 36 -7.06 -5.19 2.67
N VAL A 37 -6.89 -6.51 2.63
CA VAL A 37 -7.98 -7.48 2.39
C VAL A 37 -9.03 -7.40 3.50
N ALA A 38 -8.61 -7.27 4.75
CA ALA A 38 -9.54 -7.11 5.88
C ALA A 38 -10.32 -5.78 5.82
N ASP A 39 -9.72 -4.72 5.29
CA ASP A 39 -10.37 -3.42 5.07
C ASP A 39 -11.24 -3.39 3.79
N GLY A 40 -11.21 -4.46 2.98
CA GLY A 40 -12.06 -4.64 1.80
C GLY A 40 -11.38 -4.44 0.44
N PHE A 41 -10.06 -4.35 0.39
CA PHE A 41 -9.27 -4.27 -0.84
C PHE A 41 -8.75 -5.66 -1.25
N ASP A 42 -9.26 -6.22 -2.36
CA ASP A 42 -8.96 -7.59 -2.77
C ASP A 42 -7.77 -7.70 -3.73
N PHE A 43 -6.56 -7.71 -3.16
CA PHE A 43 -5.30 -7.92 -3.90
C PHE A 43 -4.30 -8.78 -3.14
N ASN A 44 -3.28 -9.32 -3.83
CA ASN A 44 -2.19 -10.08 -3.21
C ASN A 44 -0.85 -9.33 -3.27
N GLU A 45 0.19 -9.91 -2.66
CA GLU A 45 1.54 -9.34 -2.68
C GLU A 45 2.14 -9.21 -4.08
N GLU A 46 1.83 -10.12 -5.00
CA GLU A 46 2.34 -10.08 -6.37
C GLU A 46 1.71 -8.93 -7.16
N ASP A 47 0.42 -8.67 -6.97
CA ASP A 47 -0.30 -7.53 -7.53
C ASP A 47 0.32 -6.22 -7.04
N LEU A 48 0.56 -6.10 -5.72
CA LEU A 48 1.20 -4.92 -5.13
C LEU A 48 2.61 -4.73 -5.70
N LYS A 49 3.44 -5.77 -5.73
CA LYS A 49 4.79 -5.72 -6.30
C LYS A 49 4.77 -5.34 -7.79
N ALA A 50 3.82 -5.85 -8.56
CA ALA A 50 3.69 -5.54 -9.98
C ALA A 50 3.37 -4.07 -10.18
N VAL A 51 2.38 -3.53 -9.46
CA VAL A 51 1.99 -2.12 -9.56
C VAL A 51 3.12 -1.19 -9.12
N LEU A 52 3.76 -1.46 -7.98
CA LEU A 52 4.90 -0.67 -7.51
C LEU A 52 6.05 -0.68 -8.53
N ARG A 53 6.34 -1.84 -9.13
CA ARG A 53 7.37 -1.96 -10.17
C ARG A 53 6.99 -1.20 -11.45
N GLU A 54 5.71 -1.18 -11.82
CA GLU A 54 5.21 -0.45 -12.99
C GLU A 54 5.26 1.07 -12.79
N SER A 55 5.01 1.56 -11.57
CA SER A 55 5.13 2.99 -11.23
C SER A 55 6.56 3.43 -10.92
N GLY A 56 7.46 2.49 -10.64
CA GLY A 56 8.83 2.78 -10.22
C GLY A 56 8.96 3.05 -8.71
N ASP A 57 7.92 2.73 -7.94
CA ASP A 57 7.89 2.85 -6.49
C ASP A 57 8.53 1.63 -5.80
N SER A 58 8.92 1.81 -4.55
CA SER A 58 9.48 0.75 -3.70
C SER A 58 8.70 0.64 -2.40
N PHE A 59 8.53 -0.59 -1.90
CA PHE A 59 7.85 -0.83 -0.62
C PHE A 59 8.69 -0.43 0.61
N ASP A 60 9.82 0.25 0.40
CA ASP A 60 10.70 0.72 1.44
C ASP A 60 10.02 1.77 2.34
N SER A 61 10.20 1.60 3.65
CA SER A 61 9.76 2.56 4.65
C SER A 61 10.92 3.40 5.16
N TYR A 62 10.71 4.70 5.35
CA TYR A 62 11.71 5.63 5.84
C TYR A 62 11.14 6.60 6.88
N GLY A 63 12.01 7.29 7.61
CA GLY A 63 11.65 8.34 8.57
C GLY A 63 11.16 7.87 9.94
N ASN A 64 10.96 8.82 10.86
CA ASN A 64 10.38 8.61 12.19
C ASN A 64 9.38 9.74 12.52
N PRO A 65 8.05 9.48 12.54
CA PRO A 65 7.39 8.18 12.35
C PRO A 65 7.58 7.63 10.93
N ARG A 66 7.55 6.30 10.79
CA ARG A 66 7.72 5.58 9.52
C ARG A 66 6.72 6.06 8.47
N LYS A 67 7.18 6.15 7.22
CA LYS A 67 6.43 6.55 6.03
C LYS A 67 6.87 5.74 4.82
N ARG A 68 6.01 5.64 3.82
CA ARG A 68 6.33 5.07 2.50
C ARG A 68 6.00 6.05 1.38
N ASP A 69 6.80 6.03 0.34
CA ASP A 69 6.55 6.77 -0.91
C ASP A 69 5.90 5.84 -1.94
N ILE A 70 4.78 5.22 -1.56
CA ILE A 70 3.97 4.36 -2.45
C ILE A 70 2.59 4.95 -2.72
N TRP A 71 2.23 6.00 -2.00
CA TRP A 71 0.88 6.57 -1.99
C TRP A 71 0.71 7.55 -3.16
N TRP A 72 -0.35 7.37 -3.95
CA TRP A 72 -0.57 8.14 -5.17
C TRP A 72 -1.55 9.29 -4.92
N PHE A 73 -1.17 10.51 -5.31
CA PHE A 73 -2.03 11.70 -5.34
C PHE A 73 -1.52 12.72 -6.38
#